data_AF-A0A7C9LN77-F1
#
_entry.id   AF-A0A7C9LN77-F1
#
_cell.length_a   1.000
_cell.length_b   1.000
_cell.length_c   1.000
_cell.angle_alpha   90.00
_cell.angle_beta   90.00
_cell.angle_gamma   90.00
#
_symmetry.space_group_name_H-M   'P 1'
#
loop_
_entity.id
_entity.type
_entity.pdbx_description
1 polymer ?
#
loop_
_entity_poly.entity_id
_entity_poly.type
_entity_poly.pdbx_seq_one_letter_code
_entity_poly.pdbx_strand_id
1 'polypeptide(L)'
;MKFSLNVQTARYLALDVLGPDADNILAKLDAEGLVIVRKRDLPGHLPDNAETLENVMLRAPTTWAEPHHLTVITASGETLQLYVHEVHAAQVHEAVQLHAVLGHRVEVVIDREGQILLAATAMAQ
;
A
#
# COMPACT_ATOMS: atom_id res chain seq x y z
N MET A 1 15.97 -19.15 -11.34
CA MET A 1 14.92 -19.40 -12.36
C MET A 1 14.49 -18.05 -12.92
N LYS A 2 14.71 -17.78 -14.22
CA LYS A 2 14.23 -16.56 -14.88
C LYS A 2 12.79 -16.78 -15.32
N PHE A 3 11.83 -16.12 -14.66
CA PHE A 3 10.44 -16.09 -15.10
C PHE A 3 10.28 -15.04 -16.20
N SER A 4 10.60 -15.40 -17.43
CA SER A 4 10.33 -14.55 -18.60
C SER A 4 8.86 -14.69 -19.01
N LEU A 5 7.96 -14.01 -18.29
CA LEU A 5 6.59 -13.86 -18.76
C LEU A 5 6.61 -12.98 -20.03
N ASN A 6 5.96 -13.44 -21.09
CA ASN A 6 5.91 -12.73 -22.36
C ASN A 6 5.25 -11.34 -22.18
N VAL A 7 6.04 -10.28 -22.33
CA VAL A 7 5.64 -8.87 -22.15
C VAL A 7 4.43 -8.51 -23.01
N GLN A 8 4.27 -9.13 -24.19
CA GLN A 8 3.12 -8.88 -25.06
C GLN A 8 1.81 -9.40 -24.47
N THR A 9 1.84 -10.53 -23.75
CA THR A 9 0.66 -11.10 -23.09
C THR A 9 0.22 -10.24 -21.91
N ALA A 10 1.18 -9.70 -21.15
CA ALA A 10 0.89 -8.76 -20.06
C ALA A 10 0.28 -7.45 -20.59
N ARG A 11 0.82 -6.93 -21.70
CA ARG A 11 0.30 -5.73 -22.37
C ARG A 11 -1.14 -5.93 -22.86
N TYR A 12 -1.45 -7.06 -23.50
CA TYR A 12 -2.80 -7.34 -23.99
C TYR A 12 -3.84 -7.38 -22.86
N LEU A 13 -3.51 -8.00 -21.73
CA LEU A 13 -4.39 -8.02 -20.54
C LEU A 13 -4.55 -6.64 -19.91
N ALA A 14 -3.49 -5.82 -19.90
CA ALA A 14 -3.58 -4.44 -19.42
C ALA A 14 -4.49 -3.59 -20.32
N LEU A 15 -4.41 -3.77 -21.64
CA LEU A 15 -5.26 -3.07 -22.61
C LEU A 15 -6.75 -3.42 -22.45
N ASP A 16 -7.06 -4.69 -22.19
CA ASP A 16 -8.44 -5.17 -21.98
C ASP A 16 -9.07 -4.60 -20.71
N VAL A 17 -8.30 -4.48 -19.62
CA VAL A 17 -8.76 -3.95 -18.33
C VAL A 17 -8.84 -2.42 -18.32
N LEU A 18 -7.91 -1.72 -18.96
CA LEU A 18 -7.84 -0.26 -18.98
C LEU A 18 -8.83 0.39 -19.96
N GLY A 19 -9.46 -0.40 -20.83
CA GLY A 19 -10.51 0.07 -21.73
C GLY A 19 -9.99 0.88 -22.94
N PRO A 20 -10.84 1.72 -23.58
CA PRO A 20 -10.55 2.31 -24.89
C PRO A 20 -9.32 3.24 -24.95
N ASP A 21 -8.91 3.85 -23.83
CA ASP A 21 -7.77 4.77 -23.75
C ASP A 21 -6.49 4.10 -23.19
N ALA A 22 -6.49 2.76 -23.15
CA ALA A 22 -5.44 2.01 -22.49
C ALA A 22 -4.05 2.26 -23.07
N ASP A 23 -3.88 2.30 -24.40
CA ASP A 23 -2.57 2.55 -25.01
C ASP A 23 -1.99 3.91 -24.64
N ASN A 24 -2.83 4.94 -24.48
CA ASN A 24 -2.41 6.28 -24.05
C ASN A 24 -2.02 6.29 -22.58
N ILE A 25 -2.78 5.58 -21.72
CA ILE A 25 -2.46 5.42 -20.30
C ILE A 25 -1.13 4.66 -20.15
N LEU A 26 -0.95 3.56 -20.87
CA LEU A 26 0.29 2.77 -20.87
C LEU A 26 1.47 3.60 -21.36
N ALA A 27 1.31 4.38 -22.44
CA ALA A 27 2.37 5.24 -22.96
C ALA A 27 2.76 6.34 -21.97
N LYS A 28 1.79 6.91 -21.23
CA LYS A 28 2.06 7.87 -20.16
C LYS A 28 2.81 7.23 -18.99
N LEU A 29 2.39 6.04 -18.57
CA LEU A 29 3.07 5.31 -17.50
C LEU A 29 4.51 4.96 -17.90
N ASP A 30 4.73 4.48 -19.12
CA ASP A 30 6.07 4.15 -19.64
C ASP A 30 6.96 5.40 -19.78
N ALA A 31 6.41 6.53 -20.24
CA ALA A 31 7.12 7.81 -20.32
C ALA A 31 7.57 8.33 -18.95
N GLU A 32 6.81 8.04 -17.90
CA GLU A 32 7.16 8.35 -16.50
C GLU A 32 8.03 7.25 -15.84
N GLY A 33 8.44 6.22 -16.60
CA GLY A 33 9.27 5.11 -16.11
C GLY A 33 8.53 4.13 -15.18
N LEU A 34 7.20 4.14 -15.19
CA LEU A 34 6.35 3.27 -14.36
C LEU A 34 6.06 1.95 -15.08
N VAL A 35 6.32 0.83 -14.40
CA VAL A 35 6.13 -0.52 -14.92
C VAL A 35 4.88 -1.17 -14.31
N ILE A 36 4.02 -1.75 -15.16
CA ILE A 36 2.86 -2.52 -14.71
C ILE A 36 3.29 -3.93 -14.34
N VAL A 37 3.12 -4.28 -13.07
CA VAL A 37 3.34 -5.62 -12.53
C VAL A 37 2.02 -6.26 -12.14
N ARG A 38 1.89 -7.58 -12.33
CA ARG A 38 0.72 -8.29 -11.81
C ARG A 38 0.86 -8.37 -10.30
N LYS A 39 -0.21 -8.07 -9.59
CA LYS A 39 -0.27 -8.10 -8.13
C LYS A 39 0.27 -9.39 -7.49
N ARG A 40 0.01 -10.56 -8.11
CA ARG A 40 0.52 -11.86 -7.63
C ARG A 40 2.04 -12.06 -7.80
N ASP A 41 2.65 -11.25 -8.65
CA ASP A 41 4.09 -11.26 -8.91
C ASP A 41 4.82 -10.29 -7.97
N LEU A 42 4.09 -9.51 -7.16
CA LEU A 42 4.68 -8.75 -6.07
C LEU A 42 5.21 -9.72 -5.00
N PRO A 43 6.42 -9.50 -4.48
CA PRO A 43 6.95 -10.31 -3.40
C PRO A 43 6.01 -10.25 -2.19
N GLY A 44 5.50 -11.40 -1.75
CA GLY A 44 4.71 -11.53 -0.51
C GLY A 44 5.54 -11.46 0.77
N HIS A 45 6.79 -11.01 0.67
CA HIS A 45 7.76 -10.86 1.75
C HIS A 45 7.90 -9.37 2.02
N LEU A 46 8.05 -8.99 3.29
CA LEU A 46 8.34 -7.61 3.68
C LEU A 46 9.59 -7.15 2.90
N PRO A 47 9.58 -5.96 2.29
CA PRO A 47 10.73 -5.46 1.57
C PRO A 47 11.90 -5.21 2.53
N ASP A 48 13.14 -5.34 2.06
CA ASP A 48 14.35 -5.23 2.89
C ASP A 48 14.51 -3.84 3.54
N ASN A 49 13.78 -2.84 3.07
CA ASN A 49 13.71 -1.47 3.57
C ASN A 49 12.52 -1.22 4.52
N ALA A 50 11.83 -2.27 4.97
CA ALA A 50 10.71 -2.13 5.89
C ALA A 50 11.16 -1.52 7.23
N GLU A 51 10.47 -0.47 7.64
CA GLU A 51 10.70 0.27 8.88
C GLU A 51 9.53 0.03 9.85
N THR A 52 9.85 -0.33 11.09
CA THR A 52 8.85 -0.41 12.17
C THR A 52 8.76 0.93 12.88
N LEU A 53 7.56 1.49 12.94
CA LEU A 53 7.24 2.70 13.70
C LEU A 53 6.36 2.33 14.89
N GLU A 54 6.88 2.56 16.09
CA GLU A 54 6.15 2.35 17.33
C GLU A 54 5.38 3.60 17.76
N ASN A 55 4.37 3.39 18.60
CA ASN A 55 3.67 4.46 19.29
C ASN A 55 3.02 5.50 18.36
N VAL A 56 2.56 5.08 17.18
CA VAL A 56 1.96 5.96 16.18
C VAL A 56 0.46 6.15 16.39
N MET A 57 -0.06 7.25 15.85
CA MET A 57 -1.50 7.48 15.69
C MET A 57 -1.90 7.24 14.24
N LEU A 58 -3.06 6.62 14.03
CA LEU A 58 -3.62 6.39 12.70
C LEU A 58 -4.84 7.26 12.47
N ARG A 59 -4.89 7.93 11.32
CA ARG A 59 -6.08 8.62 10.83
C ARG A 59 -6.49 8.03 9.49
N ALA A 60 -7.60 7.30 9.48
CA ALA A 60 -8.24 6.90 8.24
C ALA A 60 -9.06 8.06 7.66
N PRO A 61 -9.22 8.10 6.32
CA PRO A 61 -10.18 8.97 5.66
C PRO A 61 -11.61 8.62 6.10
N THR A 62 -12.53 9.57 5.93
CA THR A 62 -13.96 9.39 6.23
C THR A 62 -14.57 8.18 5.50
N THR A 63 -14.03 7.83 4.33
CA THR A 63 -14.49 6.70 3.53
C THR A 63 -13.33 5.73 3.32
N TRP A 64 -13.49 4.51 3.83
CA TRP A 64 -12.54 3.41 3.61
C TRP A 64 -12.84 2.72 2.27
N ALA A 65 -12.25 3.24 1.20
CA ALA A 65 -12.40 2.70 -0.15
C ALA A 65 -11.03 2.46 -0.78
N GLU A 66 -10.98 1.59 -1.79
CA GLU A 66 -9.77 1.40 -2.59
C GLU A 66 -9.49 2.62 -3.49
N PRO A 67 -8.22 3.00 -3.68
CA PRO A 67 -7.03 2.48 -2.98
C PRO A 67 -7.01 2.97 -1.51
N HIS A 68 -6.88 2.01 -0.59
CA HIS A 68 -6.93 2.28 0.84
C HIS A 68 -5.75 3.16 1.23
N HIS A 69 -6.03 4.38 1.70
CA HIS A 69 -5.02 5.33 2.15
C HIS A 69 -5.28 5.71 3.61
N LEU A 70 -4.22 6.03 4.33
CA LEU A 70 -4.32 6.56 5.68
C LEU A 70 -3.16 7.49 6.00
N THR A 71 -3.33 8.26 7.07
CA THR A 71 -2.27 9.09 7.63
C THR A 71 -1.72 8.47 8.91
N VAL A 72 -0.41 8.24 8.95
CA VAL A 72 0.34 7.87 10.16
C VAL A 72 0.95 9.13 10.75
N ILE A 73 0.72 9.36 12.04
CA ILE A 73 1.38 10.44 12.79
C ILE A 73 2.32 9.77 13.79
N THR A 74 3.62 9.99 13.62
CA THR A 74 4.65 9.38 14.46
C THR A 74 4.70 10.04 15.84
N ALA A 75 5.41 9.42 16.78
CA ALA A 75 5.64 9.98 18.10
C ALA A 75 6.42 11.31 18.07
N SER A 76 7.23 11.56 17.03
CA SER A 76 7.95 12.82 16.82
C SER A 76 7.07 13.92 16.19
N GLY A 77 5.83 13.61 15.82
CA GLY A 77 4.90 14.51 15.13
C GLY A 77 5.06 14.53 13.60
N GLU A 78 5.93 13.70 13.03
CA GLU A 78 6.02 13.51 11.58
C GLU A 78 4.70 12.92 11.07
N THR A 79 4.22 13.43 9.93
CA THR A 79 2.98 12.98 9.31
C THR A 79 3.29 12.32 7.97
N LEU A 80 2.93 11.05 7.84
CA LEU A 80 3.14 10.23 6.65
C LEU A 80 1.79 9.88 6.03
N GLN A 81 1.63 10.09 4.72
CA GLN A 81 0.49 9.60 3.96
C GLN A 81 0.90 8.31 3.26
N LEU A 82 0.22 7.21 3.59
CA LEU A 82 0.59 5.88 3.12
C LEU A 82 -0.61 5.17 2.49
N TYR A 83 -0.32 4.31 1.51
CA TYR A 83 -1.26 3.36 0.96
C TYR A 83 -1.18 2.04 1.73
N VAL A 84 -2.32 1.45 2.04
CA VAL A 84 -2.36 0.17 2.75
C VAL A 84 -2.25 -0.95 1.73
N HIS A 85 -1.29 -1.84 1.96
CA HIS A 85 -1.17 -3.05 1.16
C HIS A 85 -2.44 -3.90 1.33
N GLU A 86 -3.07 -4.29 0.22
CA GLU A 86 -4.43 -4.85 0.22
C GLU A 86 -4.59 -6.10 1.11
N VAL A 87 -3.56 -6.97 1.14
CA VAL A 87 -3.56 -8.17 2.00
C VAL A 87 -3.71 -7.82 3.48
N HIS A 88 -3.28 -6.62 3.88
CA HIS A 88 -3.32 -6.12 5.25
C HIS A 88 -4.47 -5.13 5.49
N ALA A 89 -5.28 -4.80 4.48
CA ALA A 89 -6.32 -3.78 4.58
C ALA A 89 -7.33 -4.08 5.71
N ALA A 90 -7.76 -5.33 5.87
CA ALA A 90 -8.67 -5.73 6.94
C ALA A 90 -8.05 -5.57 8.34
N GLN A 91 -6.83 -6.07 8.52
CA GLN A 91 -6.08 -5.95 9.78
C GLN A 91 -5.82 -4.49 10.16
N VAL A 92 -5.44 -3.68 9.18
CA VAL A 92 -5.17 -2.26 9.37
C VAL A 92 -6.45 -1.50 9.69
N HIS A 93 -7.56 -1.84 9.03
CA HIS A 93 -8.85 -1.25 9.36
C HIS A 93 -9.25 -1.54 10.81
N GLU A 94 -9.06 -2.77 11.29
CA GLU A 94 -9.31 -3.13 12.69
C GLU A 94 -8.42 -2.32 13.65
N ALA A 95 -7.11 -2.21 13.38
CA ALA A 95 -6.19 -1.42 14.19
C ALA A 95 -6.59 0.07 14.24
N VAL A 96 -7.05 0.64 13.13
CA VAL A 96 -7.58 2.00 13.07
C VAL A 96 -8.84 2.15 13.92
N GLN A 97 -9.79 1.22 13.83
CA GLN A 97 -11.02 1.27 14.62
C GLN A 97 -10.72 1.16 16.12
N LEU A 98 -9.82 0.26 16.50
CA LEU A 98 -9.38 0.10 17.89
C LEU A 98 -8.69 1.39 18.40
N HIS A 99 -7.84 2.03 17.59
CA HIS A 99 -7.26 3.32 17.92
C HIS A 99 -8.35 4.39 18.14
N ALA A 100 -9.32 4.49 17.23
CA ALA A 100 -10.38 5.50 17.30
C ALA A 100 -11.30 5.32 18.51
N VAL A 101 -11.62 4.07 18.88
CA VAL A 101 -12.56 3.76 19.97
C VAL A 101 -11.88 3.76 21.34
N LEU A 102 -10.67 3.18 21.44
CA LEU A 102 -10.02 2.92 22.72
C LEU A 102 -8.81 3.83 22.98
N GLY A 103 -8.39 4.63 22.00
CA GLY A 103 -7.22 5.50 22.12
C GLY A 103 -5.88 4.75 22.20
N HIS A 104 -5.85 3.46 21.80
CA HIS A 104 -4.61 2.67 21.81
C HIS A 104 -3.58 3.24 20.86
N ARG A 105 -2.30 3.18 21.24
CA ARG A 105 -1.22 3.44 20.30
C ARG A 105 -1.01 2.21 19.43
N VAL A 106 -0.62 2.45 18.18
CA VAL A 106 -0.45 1.41 17.17
C VAL A 106 1.02 1.29 16.83
N GLU A 107 1.48 0.07 16.59
CA GLU A 107 2.74 -0.21 15.92
C GLU A 107 2.44 -0.48 14.45
N VAL A 108 3.21 0.12 13.54
CA VAL A 108 3.07 -0.10 12.10
C VAL A 108 4.39 -0.49 11.47
N VAL A 109 4.30 -1.32 10.43
CA VAL A 109 5.44 -1.63 9.56
C VAL A 109 5.18 -0.93 8.23
N ILE A 110 6.13 -0.15 7.76
CA ILE A 110 6.01 0.66 6.54
C ILE A 110 7.16 0.41 5.58
N ASP A 111 6.91 0.56 4.29
CA ASP A 111 7.93 0.84 3.29
C ASP A 111 7.87 2.33 3.00
N ARG A 112 8.86 3.06 3.53
CA ARG A 112 8.91 4.53 3.43
C ARG A 112 9.16 5.00 2.00
N GLU A 113 9.94 4.26 1.22
CA GLU A 113 10.23 4.59 -0.18
C GLU A 113 9.02 4.33 -1.07
N GLY A 114 8.35 3.19 -0.85
CA GLY A 114 7.11 2.83 -1.56
C GLY A 114 5.87 3.59 -1.06
N GLN A 115 5.96 4.29 0.08
CA GLN A 115 4.83 4.90 0.77
C GLN A 115 3.71 3.89 1.10
N ILE A 116 4.10 2.67 1.48
CA ILE A 116 3.18 1.56 1.74
C ILE A 116 3.16 1.24 3.23
N LEU A 117 1.97 1.07 3.79
CA LEU A 117 1.77 0.44 5.09
C LEU A 117 1.57 -1.06 4.89
N LEU A 118 2.46 -1.82 5.51
CA LEU A 118 2.62 -3.26 5.34
C LEU A 118 2.00 -4.05 6.49
N ALA A 119 1.89 -3.45 7.68
CA ALA A 119 1.17 -4.04 8.81
C ALA A 119 0.78 -2.95 9.82
N ALA A 120 -0.27 -3.22 10.61
CA ALA A 120 -0.61 -2.44 11.79
C ALA A 120 -1.08 -3.37 12.92
N THR A 121 -0.56 -3.15 14.12
CA THR A 121 -0.87 -3.93 15.32
C THR A 121 -1.20 -2.97 16.46
N ALA A 122 -2.40 -3.12 17.05
CA ALA A 122 -2.75 -2.35 18.24
C ALA A 122 -1.94 -2.83 19.44
N MET A 123 -1.32 -1.91 20.18
CA MET A 123 -0.62 -2.22 21.42
C MET A 123 -1.54 -2.00 22.62
N ALA A 124 -1.71 -3.02 23.44
CA ALA A 124 -2.29 -2.85 24.78
C ALA A 124 -1.33 -2.01 25.63
N GLN A 125 -1.88 -1.06 26.40
CA GLN A 125 -1.11 -0.26 27.36
C GLN A 125 -0.70 -1.10 28.57
#